data_AF-A0A966CPJ9-F1
#
_entry.id   AF-A0A966CPJ9-F1
#
_cell.length_a   1.000
_cell.length_b   1.000
_cell.length_c   1.000
_cell.angle_alpha   90.00
_cell.angle_beta   90.00
_cell.angle_gamma   90.00
#
_symmetry.space_group_name_H-M   'P 1'
#
loop_
_entity.id
_entity.type
_entity.pdbx_description
1 polymer ?
#
loop_
_entity_poly.entity_id
_entity_poly.type
_entity_poly.pdbx_seq_one_letter_code
_entity_poly.pdbx_strand_id
1 'polypeptide(L)' 'MTKRQLQEYRQTKELRRLLKILKRKKFVLDCGHHVTFNEALGNNVTIYNGPELRITCSQCGY' A
#
# COMPACT_ATOMS: atom_id res chain seq x y z
N MET A 1 22.64 -3.35 -6.63
CA MET A 1 22.21 -1.93 -6.75
C MET A 1 23.45 -1.06 -6.78
N THR A 2 23.59 -0.21 -7.80
CA THR A 2 24.71 0.74 -7.92
C THR A 2 24.42 2.03 -7.14
N LYS A 3 25.45 2.84 -6.84
CA LYS A 3 25.28 4.15 -6.19
C LYS A 3 24.35 5.09 -6.96
N ARG A 4 24.33 5.00 -8.29
CA ARG A 4 23.43 5.77 -9.16
C ARG A 4 21.97 5.33 -9.00
N GLN A 5 21.72 4.02 -8.96
CA GLN A 5 20.37 3.48 -8.74
C GLN A 5 19.80 3.87 -7.37
N LEU A 6 20.65 3.98 -6.34
CA LEU A 6 20.22 4.43 -5.02
C LEU A 6 19.71 5.88 -4.99
N GLN A 7 20.17 6.73 -5.91
CA GLN A 7 19.74 8.13 -5.99
C GLN A 7 18.34 8.30 -6.62
N GLU A 8 17.83 7.26 -7.28
CA GLU A 8 16.49 7.27 -7.88
C GLU A 8 15.38 7.06 -6.82
N TYR A 9 15.75 6.59 -5.62
CA TYR A 9 14.80 6.37 -4.53
C TYR A 9 14.27 7.70 -4.00
N ARG A 10 12.95 7.85 -4.10
CA ARG A 10 12.25 8.99 -3.53
C ARG A 10 11.95 8.78 -2.06
N GLN A 11 11.81 9.89 -1.35
CA GLN A 11 11.54 9.87 0.09
C GLN A 11 10.12 9.36 0.38
N THR A 12 9.94 8.68 1.52
CA THR A 12 8.63 8.15 1.97
C THR A 12 7.54 9.22 2.04
N LYS A 13 7.90 10.50 2.23
CA LYS A 13 6.98 11.62 2.19
C LYS A 13 6.23 11.74 0.85
N GLU A 14 6.90 11.43 -0.26
CA GLU A 14 6.26 11.41 -1.59
C GLU A 14 5.28 10.25 -1.71
N LEU A 15 5.66 9.05 -1.28
CA LEU A 15 4.76 7.90 -1.26
C LEU A 15 3.49 8.19 -0.44
N ARG A 16 3.63 8.81 0.73
CA ARG A 16 2.48 9.23 1.55
C ARG A 16 1.57 10.24 0.84
N ARG A 17 2.12 11.13 0.00
CA ARG A 17 1.30 12.07 -0.79
C ARG A 17 0.50 11.33 -1.86
N LEU A 18 1.08 10.35 -2.52
CA LEU A 18 0.38 9.52 -3.51
C LEU A 18 -0.76 8.74 -2.85
N LEU A 19 -0.50 8.10 -1.70
CA LEU A 19 -1.54 7.33 -0.99
C LEU A 19 -2.64 8.19 -0.38
N LYS A 20 -2.38 9.47 -0.07
CA LYS A 20 -3.40 10.39 0.46
C LYS A 20 -4.61 10.56 -0.46
N ILE A 21 -4.47 10.35 -1.78
CA ILE A 21 -5.60 10.43 -2.72
C ILE A 21 -6.67 9.37 -2.43
N LEU A 22 -6.28 8.27 -1.77
CA LEU A 22 -7.17 7.18 -1.38
C LEU A 22 -7.96 7.47 -0.11
N LYS A 23 -7.74 8.61 0.56
CA LYS A 23 -8.46 8.95 1.80
C LYS A 23 -9.97 8.78 1.63
N ARG A 24 -10.60 8.03 2.54
CA ARG A 24 -12.03 7.67 2.56
C ARG A 24 -12.53 6.80 1.41
N LYS A 25 -11.65 6.36 0.50
CA LYS A 25 -12.01 5.43 -0.56
C LYS A 25 -12.08 4.01 0.01
N LYS A 26 -13.01 3.22 -0.55
CA LYS A 26 -13.32 1.86 -0.13
C LYS A 26 -12.98 0.89 -1.24
N PHE A 27 -12.39 -0.24 -0.88
CA PHE A 27 -11.99 -1.29 -1.83
C PHE A 27 -12.22 -2.68 -1.24
N VAL A 28 -12.42 -3.64 -2.13
CA VAL A 28 -12.28 -5.08 -1.85
C VAL A 28 -10.84 -5.45 -2.18
N LEU A 29 -10.17 -6.13 -1.26
CA LEU A 29 -8.79 -6.59 -1.38
C LEU A 29 -8.73 -7.95 -2.10
N ASP A 30 -7.54 -8.37 -2.51
CA ASP A 30 -7.37 -9.65 -3.24
C ASP A 30 -7.76 -10.87 -2.39
N CYS A 31 -7.71 -10.74 -1.05
CA CYS A 31 -8.17 -11.76 -0.11
C CYS A 31 -9.69 -11.71 0.17
N GLY A 32 -10.45 -10.86 -0.52
CA GLY A 32 -11.91 -10.70 -0.36
C GLY A 32 -12.37 -9.76 0.77
N HIS A 33 -11.45 -9.27 1.62
CA HIS A 33 -11.79 -8.36 2.71
C HIS A 33 -11.94 -6.91 2.25
N HIS A 34 -12.66 -6.11 3.05
CA HIS A 34 -12.87 -4.69 2.76
C HIS A 34 -11.87 -3.80 3.49
N VAL A 35 -11.47 -2.71 2.86
CA VAL A 35 -10.69 -1.64 3.49
C VAL A 35 -11.31 -0.27 3.21
N THR A 36 -11.22 0.63 4.18
CA THR A 36 -11.40 2.08 3.97
C THR A 36 -10.09 2.77 4.32
N PHE A 37 -9.48 3.44 3.35
CA PHE A 37 -8.17 4.06 3.55
C PHE A 37 -8.24 5.33 4.40
N ASN A 38 -7.28 5.47 5.33
CA ASN A 38 -7.08 6.62 6.21
C ASN A 38 -8.30 6.96 7.10
N GLU A 39 -8.99 5.94 7.59
CA GLU A 39 -10.06 6.04 8.59
C GLU A 39 -9.69 5.24 9.86
N ALA A 40 -10.20 5.65 11.03
CA ALA A 40 -9.75 5.16 12.34
C ALA A 40 -10.00 3.66 12.58
N LEU A 41 -10.95 3.05 11.85
CA LEU A 41 -11.33 1.63 11.95
C LEU A 41 -11.02 0.86 10.65
N GLY A 42 -10.11 1.37 9.81
CA GLY A 42 -9.69 0.70 8.59
C GLY A 42 -8.75 -0.47 8.85
N ASN A 43 -8.91 -1.57 8.11
CA ASN A 43 -7.95 -2.66 8.10
C ASN A 43 -6.59 -2.19 7.55
N ASN A 44 -5.50 -2.61 8.19
CA ASN A 44 -4.17 -2.48 7.59
C ASN A 44 -4.06 -3.39 6.37
N VAL A 45 -3.26 -2.95 5.40
CA VAL A 45 -3.01 -3.70 4.16
C VAL A 45 -1.55 -4.09 4.05
N THR A 46 -1.31 -5.25 3.45
CA THR A 46 0.00 -5.74 3.04
C THR A 46 0.07 -5.63 1.51
N ILE A 47 1.13 -4.98 1.00
CA ILE A 47 1.38 -4.86 -0.45
C ILE A 47 2.52 -5.81 -0.80
N TYR A 48 2.24 -6.82 -1.63
CA TYR A 48 3.25 -7.70 -2.21
C TYR A 48 3.74 -7.08 -3.52
N ASN A 49 4.96 -6.56 -3.49
CA ASN A 49 5.62 -5.95 -4.64
C ASN A 49 6.38 -7.00 -5.47
N GLY A 50 5.65 -7.98 -6.00
CA GLY A 50 6.15 -9.06 -6.85
C GLY A 50 5.94 -8.78 -8.36
N PRO A 51 6.08 -9.80 -9.22
CA PRO A 51 5.80 -9.69 -10.66
C PRO A 51 4.38 -9.19 -10.95
N GLU A 52 3.43 -9.59 -10.10
CA GLU A 52 2.10 -9.01 -10.01
C GLU A 52 1.95 -8.30 -8.69
N LEU A 53 1.44 -7.07 -8.73
CA LEU A 53 1.11 -6.32 -7.54
C LEU A 53 -0.11 -6.97 -6.88
N ARG A 54 0.01 -7.34 -5.60
CA ARG A 54 -1.12 -7.84 -4.81
C ARG A 54 -1.27 -7.04 -3.53
N ILE A 55 -2.51 -6.77 -3.14
CA ILE A 55 -2.86 -6.02 -1.94
C ILE A 55 -3.85 -6.84 -1.12
N THR A 56 -3.40 -7.33 0.03
CA THR A 56 -4.20 -8.15 0.95
C THR A 56 -4.39 -7.42 2.29
N CYS A 57 -5.31 -7.87 3.15
CA CYS A 57 -5.34 -7.36 4.51
C CYS A 57 -4.19 -7.97 5.33
N SER A 58 -3.68 -7.24 6.32
CA SER A 58 -2.57 -7.73 7.14
C SER A 58 -2.91 -8.99 7.96
N GLN A 59 -4.18 -9.35 8.10
CA GLN A 59 -4.60 -10.60 8.75
C GLN A 59 -4.48 -11.82 7.82
N CYS A 60 -4.63 -11.65 6.51
CA CYS A 60 -4.48 -12.72 5.52
C CYS A 60 -3.07 -12.75 4.90
N GLY A 61 -2.24 -11.75 5.18
CA GLY A 61 -0.90 -11.61 4.63
C GLY A 61 0.23 -12.18 5.48
N TYR A 62 -0.11 -12.97 6.51
CA TYR A 62 0.82 -13.74 7.34
C TYR A 62 0.76 -15.23 7.00
#